data_AF-A0A852ZSN8-F1
#
_entry.id   AF-A0A852ZSN8-F1
#
_cell.length_a   1.000
_cell.length_b   1.000
_cell.length_c   1.000
_cell.angle_alpha   90.00
_cell.angle_beta   90.00
_cell.angle_gamma   90.00
#
_symmetry.space_group_name_H-M   'P 1'
#
loop_
_entity.id
_entity.type
_entity.pdbx_description
1 polymer ?
#
loop_
_entity_poly.entity_id
_entity_poly.type
_entity_poly.pdbx_seq_one_letter_code
_entity_poly.pdbx_strand_id
1 'polypeptide(L)'
;MTTGPRKATDEQVSGGDGTERPRLTPAQRLHLDVYGFVLLENVLTQHEVARMKDALYRLKAEPDLSARGVYVNSRSAHFLSIGHLVEYDQALLDYAAHPALVPLVEELVGGRVRLEESEAIINRRDPDAPAESGPVPGSKKRVEPLGFHTGVRHGWGTYHADHHFHCLFAKTLAYLTDVGPDDGGTAVIPGSHRLGWPQQDIIDAAREDERLVHQVEATAGSVLLFAESLVHSSTAVRSDRERAVMICGYTPPMMREWPGNEPSPEFVASLPDHLRPLLGGGDSWPWDR
;
A
#
# COMPACT_ATOMS: atom_id res chain seq x y z
N MET A 1 -22.31 34.32 -45.73
CA MET A 1 -22.33 33.11 -46.59
C MET A 1 -20.87 32.88 -46.96
N THR A 2 -20.14 31.96 -46.34
CA THR A 2 -20.23 30.51 -46.55
C THR A 2 -19.79 29.75 -45.30
N THR A 3 -20.63 28.80 -44.89
CA THR A 3 -20.44 27.85 -43.79
C THR A 3 -19.57 26.68 -44.24
N GLY A 4 -18.44 26.43 -43.57
CA GLY A 4 -17.67 25.19 -43.71
C GLY A 4 -18.22 24.07 -42.81
N PRO A 5 -18.16 22.79 -43.22
CA PRO A 5 -18.87 21.72 -42.55
C PRO A 5 -18.18 21.31 -41.24
N ARG A 6 -18.95 21.25 -40.15
CA ARG A 6 -18.60 20.54 -38.93
C ARG A 6 -18.60 19.05 -39.22
N LYS A 7 -17.45 18.37 -39.08
CA LYS A 7 -17.42 16.91 -38.95
C LYS A 7 -17.75 16.58 -37.50
N ALA A 8 -18.95 16.06 -37.30
CA ALA A 8 -19.32 15.29 -36.13
C ALA A 8 -18.91 13.83 -36.37
N THR A 9 -18.36 13.22 -35.33
CA THR A 9 -18.63 11.88 -34.76
C THR A 9 -17.31 11.25 -34.32
N ASP A 10 -16.94 11.48 -33.05
CA ASP A 10 -16.15 10.50 -32.31
C ASP A 10 -17.08 9.36 -31.93
N GLU A 11 -16.87 8.21 -32.57
CA GLU A 11 -17.45 6.95 -32.14
C GLU A 11 -16.84 6.59 -30.79
N GLN A 12 -17.68 6.61 -29.76
CA GLN A 12 -17.41 5.93 -28.50
C GLN A 12 -17.18 4.45 -28.81
N VAL A 13 -15.94 4.00 -28.63
CA VAL A 13 -15.63 2.57 -28.59
C VAL A 13 -16.20 2.04 -27.28
N SER A 14 -17.47 1.64 -27.31
CA SER A 14 -18.12 0.88 -26.24
C SER A 14 -17.63 -0.57 -26.32
N GLY A 15 -16.52 -0.86 -25.67
CA GLY A 15 -16.00 -2.21 -25.50
C GLY A 15 -15.68 -2.45 -24.02
N GLY A 16 -16.57 -3.14 -23.32
CA GLY A 16 -16.34 -3.56 -21.94
C GLY A 16 -17.62 -4.04 -21.29
N ASP A 17 -17.61 -5.29 -20.84
CA ASP A 17 -18.64 -5.96 -20.05
C ASP A 17 -19.23 -5.05 -18.96
N GLY A 18 -20.55 -5.02 -18.80
CA GLY A 18 -21.33 -4.01 -18.05
C GLY A 18 -21.17 -4.02 -16.53
N THR A 19 -20.00 -4.43 -16.02
CA THR A 19 -19.63 -4.31 -14.61
C THR A 19 -18.98 -2.96 -14.38
N GLU A 20 -19.59 -2.17 -13.50
CA GLU A 20 -19.05 -0.86 -13.11
C GLU A 20 -17.67 -1.07 -12.45
N ARG A 21 -16.64 -0.39 -12.99
CA ARG A 21 -15.29 -0.44 -12.45
C ARG A 21 -15.31 0.03 -10.99
N PRO A 22 -14.72 -0.73 -10.03
CA PRO A 22 -14.69 -0.33 -8.62
C PRO A 22 -14.15 1.10 -8.42
N ARG A 23 -14.80 1.82 -7.49
CA ARG A 23 -14.53 3.22 -7.14
C ARG A 23 -14.60 3.38 -5.63
N LEU A 24 -13.87 4.34 -5.09
CA LEU A 24 -14.08 4.75 -3.71
C LEU A 24 -15.48 5.37 -3.59
N THR A 25 -16.21 5.01 -2.53
CA THR A 25 -17.42 5.77 -2.18
C THR A 25 -17.05 7.23 -1.88
N PRO A 26 -17.97 8.20 -2.00
CA PRO A 26 -17.68 9.59 -1.67
C PRO A 26 -17.10 9.79 -0.25
N ALA A 27 -17.55 8.99 0.73
CA ALA A 27 -17.04 9.05 2.10
C ALA A 27 -15.60 8.51 2.20
N GLN A 28 -15.30 7.38 1.55
CA GLN A 28 -13.95 6.82 1.47
C GLN A 28 -13.00 7.77 0.73
N ARG A 29 -13.48 8.37 -0.36
CA ARG A 29 -12.72 9.35 -1.13
C ARG A 29 -12.41 10.59 -0.31
N LEU A 30 -13.40 11.13 0.40
CA LEU A 30 -13.21 12.26 1.31
C LEU A 30 -12.22 11.91 2.43
N HIS A 31 -12.30 10.70 3.00
CA HIS A 31 -11.36 10.27 4.04
C HIS A 31 -9.92 10.26 3.52
N LEU A 32 -9.70 9.71 2.32
CA LEU A 32 -8.41 9.74 1.65
C LEU A 32 -7.95 11.17 1.34
N ASP A 33 -8.83 11.99 0.78
CA ASP A 33 -8.51 13.38 0.42
C ASP A 33 -8.36 14.29 1.64
N VAL A 34 -8.80 13.92 2.85
CA VAL A 34 -8.57 14.69 4.08
C VAL A 34 -7.37 14.16 4.83
N TYR A 35 -7.24 12.84 4.97
CA TYR A 35 -6.29 12.22 5.89
C TYR A 35 -5.11 11.52 5.21
N GLY A 36 -5.19 11.25 3.91
CA GLY A 36 -4.12 10.65 3.09
C GLY A 36 -4.16 9.14 3.02
N PHE A 37 -5.16 8.54 3.67
CA PHE A 37 -5.39 7.11 3.67
C PHE A 37 -6.88 6.81 3.76
N VAL A 38 -7.25 5.56 3.49
CA VAL A 38 -8.57 5.01 3.78
C VAL A 38 -8.42 3.53 4.14
N LEU A 39 -9.11 3.09 5.19
CA LEU A 39 -9.24 1.68 5.51
C LEU A 39 -10.44 1.11 4.76
N LEU A 40 -10.19 0.10 3.93
CA LEU A 40 -11.21 -0.65 3.22
C LEU A 40 -11.49 -1.92 4.04
N GLU A 41 -12.60 -1.93 4.76
CA GLU A 41 -12.93 -3.02 5.68
C GLU A 41 -13.38 -4.28 4.93
N ASN A 42 -12.85 -5.44 5.33
CA ASN A 42 -13.28 -6.77 4.87
C ASN A 42 -13.32 -6.93 3.34
N VAL A 43 -12.35 -6.34 2.61
CA VAL A 43 -12.25 -6.48 1.15
C VAL A 43 -11.85 -7.89 0.74
N LEU A 44 -10.92 -8.49 1.48
CA LEU A 44 -10.45 -9.84 1.22
C LEU A 44 -11.33 -10.84 1.98
N THR A 45 -11.71 -11.91 1.29
CA THR A 45 -12.38 -13.05 1.91
C THR A 45 -11.43 -13.79 2.85
N GLN A 46 -11.99 -14.51 3.83
CA GLN A 46 -11.19 -15.33 4.73
C GLN A 46 -10.41 -16.44 4.01
N HIS A 47 -10.89 -16.89 2.84
CA HIS A 47 -10.18 -17.83 1.99
C HIS A 47 -8.94 -17.19 1.34
N GLU A 48 -9.06 -15.97 0.82
CA GLU A 48 -7.91 -15.22 0.29
C GLU A 48 -6.87 -14.93 1.38
N VAL A 49 -7.33 -14.48 2.55
CA VAL A 49 -6.46 -14.28 3.73
C VAL A 49 -5.71 -15.57 4.08
N ALA A 50 -6.41 -16.71 4.15
CA ALA A 50 -5.78 -18.00 4.45
C ALA A 50 -4.73 -18.39 3.41
N ARG A 51 -5.05 -18.30 2.11
CA ARG A 51 -4.10 -18.60 1.02
C ARG A 51 -2.85 -17.72 1.09
N MET A 52 -3.02 -16.41 1.31
CA MET A 52 -1.90 -15.49 1.44
C MET A 52 -1.03 -15.82 2.66
N LYS A 53 -1.63 -16.10 3.82
CA LYS A 53 -0.89 -16.52 5.01
C LYS A 53 -0.12 -17.79 4.76
N ASP A 54 -0.74 -18.82 4.18
CA ASP A 54 -0.08 -20.09 3.89
C ASP A 54 1.14 -19.92 2.95
N ALA A 55 1.05 -19.01 1.98
CA ALA A 55 2.20 -18.63 1.15
C ALA A 55 3.30 -17.93 1.98
N LEU A 56 2.95 -16.94 2.80
CA LEU A 56 3.90 -16.21 3.63
C LEU A 56 4.58 -17.08 4.71
N TYR A 57 3.86 -18.05 5.29
CA TYR A 57 4.45 -18.98 6.26
C TYR A 57 5.34 -20.03 5.59
N ARG A 58 5.05 -20.43 4.34
CA ARG A 58 5.98 -21.24 3.54
C ARG A 58 7.26 -20.45 3.21
N LEU A 59 7.13 -19.18 2.81
CA LEU A 59 8.27 -18.26 2.63
C LEU A 59 9.12 -18.17 3.90
N LYS A 60 8.49 -17.93 5.05
CA LYS A 60 9.19 -17.83 6.35
C LYS A 60 9.96 -19.10 6.72
N ALA A 61 9.53 -20.26 6.24
CA ALA A 61 10.16 -21.56 6.50
C ALA A 61 11.15 -22.00 5.40
N GLU A 62 11.24 -21.27 4.29
CA GLU A 62 12.10 -21.62 3.14
C GLU A 62 13.58 -21.33 3.46
N PRO A 63 14.47 -22.34 3.37
CA PRO A 63 15.90 -22.15 3.67
C PRO A 63 16.65 -21.29 2.64
N ASP A 64 16.23 -21.26 1.36
CA ASP A 64 16.93 -20.50 0.31
C ASP A 64 15.98 -19.63 -0.52
N LEU A 65 15.54 -18.53 0.11
CA LEU A 65 14.72 -17.50 -0.54
C LEU A 65 15.47 -16.77 -1.67
N SER A 66 16.79 -16.66 -1.58
CA SER A 66 17.60 -15.96 -2.59
C SER A 66 17.55 -16.66 -3.95
N ALA A 67 17.54 -18.00 -3.97
CA ALA A 67 17.36 -18.79 -5.18
C ALA A 67 15.98 -18.59 -5.85
N ARG A 68 15.02 -18.00 -5.14
CA ARG A 68 13.68 -17.64 -5.64
C ARG A 68 13.57 -16.16 -6.03
N GLY A 69 14.67 -15.40 -6.00
CA GLY A 69 14.65 -13.95 -6.23
C GLY A 69 14.09 -13.14 -5.06
N VAL A 70 13.74 -13.80 -3.94
CA VAL A 70 13.12 -13.17 -2.78
C VAL A 70 14.20 -12.57 -1.88
N TYR A 71 14.09 -11.28 -1.58
CA TYR A 71 14.99 -10.61 -0.63
C TYR A 71 14.42 -10.62 0.78
N VAL A 72 15.32 -10.68 1.77
CA VAL A 72 14.95 -10.70 3.19
C VAL A 72 15.68 -9.58 3.92
N ASN A 73 14.93 -8.77 4.65
CA ASN A 73 15.44 -7.79 5.58
C ASN A 73 14.94 -8.13 6.99
N SER A 74 15.78 -8.85 7.74
CA SER A 74 15.53 -9.18 9.14
C SER A 74 16.29 -8.21 10.03
N ARG A 75 15.55 -7.45 10.84
CA ARG A 75 16.13 -6.52 11.82
C ARG A 75 16.36 -7.18 13.18
N SER A 76 15.64 -8.27 13.47
CA SER A 76 15.75 -9.07 14.68
C SER A 76 15.06 -10.43 14.49
N ALA A 77 15.19 -11.34 15.45
CA ALA A 77 14.45 -12.61 15.47
C ALA A 77 12.92 -12.46 15.59
N HIS A 78 12.42 -11.24 15.76
CA HIS A 78 11.02 -10.89 15.98
C HIS A 78 10.44 -10.01 14.86
N PHE A 79 11.25 -9.64 13.87
CA PHE A 79 10.84 -8.81 12.74
C PHE A 79 11.42 -9.36 11.44
N LEU A 80 10.53 -9.79 10.55
CA LEU A 80 10.87 -10.29 9.23
C LEU A 80 10.16 -9.43 8.18
N SER A 81 10.93 -8.76 7.33
CA SER A 81 10.45 -8.13 6.10
C SER A 81 10.98 -8.91 4.91
N ILE A 82 10.11 -9.25 3.98
CA ILE A 82 10.44 -10.05 2.80
C ILE A 82 9.85 -9.36 1.59
N GLY A 83 10.55 -9.30 0.46
CA GLY A 83 10.01 -8.71 -0.76
C GLY A 83 10.35 -9.49 -2.03
N HIS A 84 9.82 -9.00 -3.16
CA HIS A 84 9.76 -9.71 -4.44
C HIS A 84 8.91 -10.99 -4.35
N LEU A 85 7.61 -10.81 -4.08
CA LEU A 85 6.72 -11.89 -3.64
C LEU A 85 5.81 -12.44 -4.74
N VAL A 86 5.55 -11.67 -5.80
CA VAL A 86 4.56 -12.03 -6.83
C VAL A 86 4.96 -13.22 -7.70
N GLU A 87 6.26 -13.51 -7.81
CA GLU A 87 6.77 -14.72 -8.50
C GLU A 87 6.77 -15.97 -7.62
N TYR A 88 6.68 -15.79 -6.31
CA TYR A 88 6.80 -16.89 -5.37
C TYR A 88 5.51 -17.72 -5.29
N ASP A 89 4.36 -17.06 -5.18
CA ASP A 89 3.07 -17.75 -5.02
C ASP A 89 1.91 -16.98 -5.68
N GLN A 90 1.01 -17.73 -6.33
CA GLN A 90 -0.16 -17.21 -7.01
C GLN A 90 -1.05 -16.38 -6.07
N ALA A 91 -1.19 -16.73 -4.79
CA ALA A 91 -2.01 -15.94 -3.85
C ALA A 91 -1.47 -14.53 -3.61
N LEU A 92 -0.14 -14.35 -3.70
CA LEU A 92 0.51 -13.06 -3.53
C LEU A 92 0.39 -12.22 -4.80
N LEU A 93 0.48 -12.85 -5.98
CA LEU A 93 0.14 -12.24 -7.27
C LEU A 93 -1.35 -11.84 -7.35
N ASP A 94 -2.26 -12.72 -6.93
CA ASP A 94 -3.71 -12.48 -6.92
C ASP A 94 -4.04 -11.22 -6.10
N TYR A 95 -3.36 -11.01 -4.97
CA TYR A 95 -3.50 -9.79 -4.17
C TYR A 95 -2.92 -8.55 -4.88
N ALA A 96 -1.71 -8.65 -5.42
CA ALA A 96 -1.06 -7.56 -6.14
C ALA A 96 -1.90 -7.07 -7.35
N ALA A 97 -2.64 -8.00 -7.98
CA ALA A 97 -3.53 -7.75 -9.12
C ALA A 97 -5.03 -7.75 -8.76
N HIS A 98 -5.39 -7.56 -7.48
CA HIS A 98 -6.76 -7.78 -7.02
C HIS A 98 -7.76 -6.85 -7.72
N PRO A 99 -8.84 -7.37 -8.34
CA PRO A 99 -9.73 -6.61 -9.23
C PRO A 99 -10.53 -5.53 -8.50
N ALA A 100 -10.74 -5.67 -7.18
CA ALA A 100 -11.38 -4.63 -6.37
C ALA A 100 -10.42 -3.55 -5.84
N LEU A 101 -9.10 -3.78 -5.88
CA LEU A 101 -8.10 -2.88 -5.27
C LEU A 101 -7.37 -2.05 -6.32
N VAL A 102 -6.90 -2.67 -7.40
CA VAL A 102 -6.14 -1.95 -8.45
C VAL A 102 -6.91 -0.74 -8.99
N PRO A 103 -8.23 -0.81 -9.28
CA PRO A 103 -8.99 0.37 -9.69
C PRO A 103 -9.00 1.52 -8.68
N LEU A 104 -8.96 1.23 -7.38
CA LEU A 104 -8.94 2.23 -6.31
C LEU A 104 -7.55 2.86 -6.19
N VAL A 105 -6.49 2.07 -6.39
CA VAL A 105 -5.12 2.56 -6.51
C VAL A 105 -4.99 3.49 -7.71
N GLU A 106 -5.52 3.10 -8.87
CA GLU A 106 -5.55 3.92 -10.07
C GLU A 106 -6.33 5.23 -9.86
N GLU A 107 -7.40 5.22 -9.05
CA GLU A 107 -8.14 6.42 -8.67
C GLU A 107 -7.31 7.38 -7.79
N LEU A 108 -6.49 6.84 -6.88
CA LEU A 108 -5.56 7.62 -6.05
C LEU A 108 -4.38 8.15 -6.86
N VAL A 109 -3.77 7.31 -7.69
CA VAL A 109 -2.64 7.71 -8.55
C VAL A 109 -3.10 8.66 -9.65
N GLY A 110 -4.36 8.58 -10.07
CA GLY A 110 -5.00 9.40 -11.09
C GLY A 110 -4.75 8.90 -12.52
N GLY A 111 -4.59 7.59 -12.70
CA GLY A 111 -4.37 6.95 -13.99
C GLY A 111 -3.98 5.48 -13.82
N ARG A 112 -3.64 4.81 -14.93
CA ARG A 112 -3.16 3.42 -14.87
C ARG A 112 -1.90 3.31 -14.02
N VAL A 113 -1.66 2.12 -13.47
CA VAL A 113 -0.50 1.84 -12.61
C VAL A 113 0.23 0.57 -13.00
N ARG A 114 1.45 0.45 -12.50
CA ARG A 114 2.26 -0.77 -12.42
C ARG A 114 2.55 -1.10 -10.95
N LEU A 115 2.95 -2.33 -10.65
CA LEU A 115 3.36 -2.77 -9.31
C LEU A 115 4.80 -2.36 -9.04
N GLU A 116 5.05 -1.35 -8.23
CA GLU A 116 6.40 -0.91 -7.86
C GLU A 116 7.14 -1.93 -6.98
N GLU A 117 6.42 -2.51 -6.02
CA GLU A 117 6.98 -3.41 -5.01
C GLU A 117 5.93 -4.38 -4.49
N SER A 118 6.40 -5.53 -4.00
CA SER A 118 5.59 -6.45 -3.22
C SER A 118 6.40 -6.90 -2.01
N GLU A 119 5.88 -6.63 -0.81
CA GLU A 119 6.53 -6.93 0.45
C GLU A 119 5.57 -7.55 1.44
N ALA A 120 6.09 -8.27 2.42
CA ALA A 120 5.35 -8.75 3.57
C ALA A 120 6.15 -8.51 4.84
N ILE A 121 5.44 -8.14 5.90
CA ILE A 121 6.02 -8.04 7.23
C ILE A 121 5.35 -9.08 8.12
N ILE A 122 6.15 -9.95 8.70
CA ILE A 122 5.76 -10.87 9.77
C ILE A 122 6.57 -10.50 11.01
N ASN A 123 5.88 -10.04 12.04
CA ASN A 123 6.54 -9.61 13.26
C ASN A 123 5.70 -9.92 14.49
N ARG A 124 6.38 -10.02 15.63
CA ARG A 124 5.79 -10.31 16.93
C ARG A 124 6.51 -9.48 17.99
N ARG A 125 5.95 -9.47 19.19
CA ARG A 125 6.64 -8.89 20.33
C ARG A 125 7.99 -9.56 20.55
N ASP A 126 9.00 -8.73 20.79
CA ASP A 126 10.28 -9.17 21.34
C ASP A 126 10.08 -9.43 22.85
N PRO A 127 10.29 -10.67 23.35
CA PRO A 127 10.08 -11.00 24.74
C PRO A 127 11.01 -10.25 25.69
N ASP A 128 12.17 -9.80 25.19
CA ASP A 128 13.16 -9.03 25.95
C ASP A 128 12.93 -7.52 25.78
N ALA A 129 11.95 -7.09 24.97
CA ALA A 129 11.56 -5.69 24.92
C ALA A 129 11.15 -5.23 26.33
N PRO A 130 11.60 -4.04 26.77
CA PRO A 130 11.26 -3.53 28.10
C PRO A 130 9.75 -3.63 28.35
N ALA A 131 9.37 -4.17 29.51
CA ALA A 131 7.96 -4.18 29.94
C ALA A 131 7.37 -2.75 30.04
N GLU A 132 8.24 -1.74 30.06
CA GLU A 132 7.93 -0.31 30.12
C GLU A 132 7.85 0.40 28.75
N SER A 133 7.24 -0.23 27.74
CA SER A 133 6.51 0.52 26.72
C SER A 133 4.99 0.49 26.92
N GLY A 134 4.56 0.12 28.14
CA GLY A 134 3.36 0.70 28.72
C GLY A 134 3.61 2.19 29.03
N PRO A 135 2.58 3.04 29.13
CA PRO A 135 2.79 4.44 29.47
C PRO A 135 3.63 4.53 30.75
N VAL A 136 4.83 5.11 30.67
CA VAL A 136 5.56 5.69 31.81
C VAL A 136 4.54 6.31 32.75
N PRO A 137 4.59 6.12 34.07
CA PRO A 137 3.64 6.74 34.99
C PRO A 137 3.54 8.25 34.73
N GLY A 138 2.42 8.71 34.15
CA GLY A 138 2.19 10.09 33.71
C GLY A 138 2.29 10.36 32.19
N SER A 139 2.87 9.46 31.40
CA SER A 139 2.80 9.48 29.94
C SER A 139 1.47 8.91 29.45
N LYS A 140 0.96 9.48 28.36
CA LYS A 140 -0.30 9.07 27.73
C LYS A 140 -0.07 8.25 26.45
N LYS A 141 1.19 7.92 26.12
CA LYS A 141 1.63 7.29 24.85
C LYS A 141 0.85 6.03 24.52
N ARG A 142 -0.18 6.22 23.70
CA ARG A 142 -1.04 5.13 23.19
C ARG A 142 -0.39 4.38 22.03
N VAL A 143 0.39 5.09 21.20
CA VAL A 143 0.97 4.60 19.94
C VAL A 143 2.50 4.68 20.01
N GLU A 144 3.19 3.63 19.58
CA GLU A 144 4.67 3.56 19.58
C GLU A 144 5.21 3.29 18.16
N PRO A 145 5.39 4.33 17.33
CA PRO A 145 5.93 4.21 15.98
C PRO A 145 7.42 3.83 16.00
N LEU A 146 7.82 2.87 15.15
CA LEU A 146 9.19 2.36 15.07
C LEU A 146 10.11 3.22 14.19
N GLY A 147 9.54 4.12 13.39
CA GLY A 147 10.27 5.00 12.48
C GLY A 147 9.35 5.59 11.42
N PHE A 148 9.05 6.88 11.55
CA PHE A 148 8.23 7.59 10.58
C PHE A 148 8.99 7.87 9.29
N HIS A 149 8.34 7.64 8.16
CA HIS A 149 8.90 7.86 6.83
C HIS A 149 7.80 8.14 5.79
N THR A 150 8.23 8.47 4.57
CA THR A 150 7.41 8.63 3.36
C THR A 150 8.12 7.94 2.20
N GLY A 151 7.40 7.32 1.27
CA GLY A 151 7.97 6.81 0.02
C GLY A 151 8.17 7.91 -1.03
N VAL A 152 7.43 9.03 -0.94
CA VAL A 152 7.61 10.17 -1.84
C VAL A 152 7.32 11.49 -1.13
N ARG A 153 7.90 12.60 -1.62
CA ARG A 153 7.64 13.92 -1.04
C ARG A 153 6.46 14.62 -1.70
N HIS A 154 5.68 15.35 -0.89
CA HIS A 154 4.72 16.32 -1.39
C HIS A 154 5.39 17.34 -2.34
N GLY A 155 4.69 17.72 -3.39
CA GLY A 155 5.16 18.65 -4.43
C GLY A 155 6.03 18.02 -5.53
N TRP A 156 6.72 16.90 -5.26
CA TRP A 156 7.45 16.16 -6.29
C TRP A 156 6.65 14.97 -6.83
N GLY A 157 6.07 14.17 -5.93
CA GLY A 157 5.30 12.98 -6.29
C GLY A 157 3.80 13.13 -6.16
N THR A 158 3.29 14.35 -6.04
CA THR A 158 1.87 14.61 -5.80
C THR A 158 1.37 15.73 -6.69
N TYR A 159 0.11 15.68 -7.08
CA TYR A 159 -0.54 16.72 -7.87
C TYR A 159 -2.03 16.82 -7.55
N HIS A 160 -2.67 17.84 -8.11
CA HIS A 160 -4.11 18.03 -8.03
C HIS A 160 -4.69 18.07 -9.43
N ALA A 161 -5.72 17.26 -9.66
CA ALA A 161 -6.52 17.18 -10.89
C ALA A 161 -7.93 16.77 -10.50
N ASP A 162 -8.94 17.09 -11.32
CA ASP A 162 -10.33 16.67 -11.11
C ASP A 162 -10.88 16.93 -9.71
N HIS A 163 -10.49 18.06 -9.10
CA HIS A 163 -10.86 18.46 -7.73
C HIS A 163 -10.32 17.57 -6.60
N HIS A 164 -9.35 16.74 -6.92
CA HIS A 164 -8.88 15.65 -6.09
C HIS A 164 -7.36 15.72 -5.86
N PHE A 165 -6.89 15.11 -4.77
CA PHE A 165 -5.47 14.90 -4.53
C PHE A 165 -5.03 13.59 -5.20
N HIS A 166 -3.85 13.61 -5.81
CA HIS A 166 -3.21 12.44 -6.39
C HIS A 166 -1.76 12.29 -5.94
N CYS A 167 -1.31 11.03 -5.86
CA CYS A 167 0.05 10.68 -5.48
C CYS A 167 0.59 9.62 -6.46
N LEU A 168 1.74 9.91 -7.08
CA LEU A 168 2.39 9.02 -8.05
C LEU A 168 2.92 7.71 -7.43
N PHE A 169 2.89 7.59 -6.10
CA PHE A 169 3.20 6.36 -5.41
C PHE A 169 2.14 6.11 -4.34
N ALA A 170 1.46 4.97 -4.42
CA ALA A 170 0.42 4.56 -3.51
C ALA A 170 0.67 3.12 -3.05
N LYS A 171 0.20 2.78 -1.84
CA LYS A 171 0.32 1.43 -1.30
C LYS A 171 -1.03 0.89 -0.85
N THR A 172 -1.20 -0.41 -1.07
CA THR A 172 -2.20 -1.24 -0.39
C THR A 172 -1.49 -2.08 0.66
N LEU A 173 -2.02 -2.11 1.87
CA LEU A 173 -1.52 -2.92 2.97
C LEU A 173 -2.65 -3.78 3.53
N ALA A 174 -2.63 -5.06 3.20
CA ALA A 174 -3.59 -6.04 3.69
C ALA A 174 -3.20 -6.55 5.06
N TYR A 175 -4.14 -6.44 6.00
CA TYR A 175 -4.01 -7.06 7.32
C TYR A 175 -4.43 -8.53 7.22
N LEU A 176 -3.50 -9.45 7.44
CA LEU A 176 -3.74 -10.90 7.39
C LEU A 176 -3.99 -11.51 8.78
N THR A 177 -3.87 -10.68 9.80
CA THR A 177 -4.19 -10.96 11.20
C THR A 177 -4.98 -9.78 11.74
N ASP A 178 -5.84 -10.02 12.73
CA ASP A 178 -6.48 -8.91 13.44
C ASP A 178 -5.42 -8.05 14.12
N VAL A 179 -5.57 -6.74 13.98
CA VAL A 179 -4.68 -5.73 14.54
C VAL A 179 -5.49 -4.79 15.42
N GLY A 180 -5.30 -4.89 16.73
CA GLY A 180 -5.78 -3.92 17.70
C GLY A 180 -4.71 -2.90 18.12
N PRO A 181 -4.95 -2.16 19.20
CA PRO A 181 -4.05 -1.10 19.69
C PRO A 181 -2.62 -1.58 20.00
N ASP A 182 -2.47 -2.86 20.37
CA ASP A 182 -1.19 -3.43 20.83
C ASP A 182 -0.56 -4.38 19.82
N ASP A 183 -1.14 -4.52 18.63
CA ASP A 183 -0.72 -5.52 17.64
C ASP A 183 0.11 -4.92 16.50
N GLY A 184 0.69 -3.74 16.72
CA GLY A 184 1.59 -3.12 15.77
C GLY A 184 0.88 -2.58 14.53
N GLY A 185 -0.27 -1.92 14.64
CA GLY A 185 -0.93 -1.31 13.49
C GLY A 185 -0.08 -0.24 12.77
N THR A 186 -0.45 0.09 11.54
CA THR A 186 0.21 1.18 10.82
C THR A 186 -0.15 2.50 11.49
N ALA A 187 0.85 3.22 11.99
CA ALA A 187 0.69 4.59 12.44
C ALA A 187 0.85 5.55 11.27
N VAL A 188 0.03 6.59 11.26
CA VAL A 188 0.06 7.69 10.30
C VAL A 188 -0.03 9.02 11.02
N ILE A 189 0.47 10.07 10.40
CA ILE A 189 0.19 11.47 10.78
C ILE A 189 -0.86 11.99 9.79
N PRO A 190 -2.17 11.96 10.13
CA PRO A 190 -3.23 12.24 9.17
C PRO A 190 -3.09 13.63 8.55
N GLY A 191 -3.25 13.74 7.23
CA GLY A 191 -3.18 15.00 6.49
C GLY A 191 -1.75 15.45 6.11
N SER A 192 -0.72 14.75 6.59
CA SER A 192 0.68 15.11 6.31
C SER A 192 1.09 14.97 4.84
N HIS A 193 0.35 14.19 4.03
CA HIS A 193 0.57 13.97 2.59
C HIS A 193 0.44 15.23 1.72
N ARG A 194 -0.15 16.30 2.26
CA ARG A 194 -0.27 17.60 1.59
C ARG A 194 0.66 18.67 2.16
N LEU A 195 1.45 18.35 3.19
CA LEU A 195 2.29 19.34 3.84
C LEU A 195 3.61 19.48 3.11
N GLY A 196 3.98 20.73 2.79
CA GLY A 196 5.30 21.07 2.27
C GLY A 196 6.37 21.28 3.36
N TRP A 197 6.09 20.90 4.61
CA TRP A 197 7.05 21.04 5.71
C TRP A 197 8.19 20.02 5.58
N PRO A 198 9.38 20.31 6.11
CA PRO A 198 10.39 19.27 6.29
C PRO A 198 9.80 18.10 7.09
N GLN A 199 10.00 16.86 6.60
CA GLN A 199 9.41 15.67 7.20
C GLN A 199 9.74 15.54 8.70
N GLN A 200 10.96 15.87 9.09
CA GLN A 200 11.40 15.79 10.49
C GLN A 200 10.62 16.75 11.39
N ASP A 201 10.31 17.96 10.91
CA ASP A 201 9.53 18.95 11.67
C ASP A 201 8.09 18.46 11.90
N ILE A 202 7.48 17.81 10.91
CA ILE A 202 6.17 17.16 11.06
C ILE A 202 6.23 16.06 12.13
N ILE A 203 7.27 15.22 12.08
CA ILE A 203 7.47 14.12 13.02
C ILE A 203 7.66 14.64 14.44
N ASP A 204 8.47 15.68 14.62
CA ASP A 204 8.74 16.25 15.94
C ASP A 204 7.50 16.92 16.52
N ALA A 205 6.73 17.66 15.72
CA ALA A 205 5.43 18.19 16.14
C ALA A 205 4.44 17.08 16.54
N ALA A 206 4.38 15.98 15.79
CA ALA A 206 3.52 14.84 16.13
C ALA A 206 3.98 14.06 17.37
N ARG A 207 5.27 14.14 17.72
CA ARG A 207 5.80 13.57 18.98
C ARG A 207 5.47 14.43 20.19
N GLU A 208 5.27 15.72 20.02
CA GLU A 208 4.84 16.65 21.07
C GLU A 208 3.35 16.49 21.41
N ASP A 209 2.51 16.14 20.42
CA ASP A 209 1.08 15.90 20.62
C ASP A 209 0.62 14.61 19.94
N GLU A 210 0.45 13.55 20.74
CA GLU A 210 0.03 12.23 20.28
C GLU A 210 -1.32 12.21 19.57
N ARG A 211 -2.17 13.23 19.76
CA ARG A 211 -3.45 13.35 19.05
C ARG A 211 -3.27 13.54 17.54
N LEU A 212 -2.06 13.92 17.12
CA LEU A 212 -1.67 14.06 15.72
C LEU A 212 -1.26 12.71 15.09
N VAL A 213 -1.15 11.64 15.88
CA VAL A 213 -0.81 10.30 15.41
C VAL A 213 -2.03 9.40 15.52
N HIS A 214 -2.35 8.72 14.43
CA HIS A 214 -3.41 7.71 14.39
C HIS A 214 -2.81 6.35 14.08
N GLN A 215 -3.13 5.33 14.87
CA GLN A 215 -2.81 3.94 14.56
C GLN A 215 -4.05 3.26 13.99
N VAL A 216 -3.89 2.62 12.83
CA VAL A 216 -4.93 1.83 12.19
C VAL A 216 -5.15 0.54 12.97
N GLU A 217 -6.41 0.32 13.35
CA GLU A 217 -6.93 -0.96 13.87
C GLU A 217 -7.77 -1.60 12.77
N ALA A 218 -7.64 -2.91 12.59
CA ALA A 218 -8.24 -3.60 11.45
C ALA A 218 -8.47 -5.08 11.74
N THR A 219 -9.55 -5.63 11.19
CA THR A 219 -9.77 -7.09 11.14
C THR A 219 -9.00 -7.71 9.97
N ALA A 220 -8.67 -8.99 10.10
CA ALA A 220 -8.06 -9.77 9.02
C ALA A 220 -8.94 -9.74 7.75
N GLY A 221 -8.35 -9.32 6.64
CA GLY A 221 -9.01 -9.12 5.35
C GLY A 221 -9.33 -7.65 5.01
N SER A 222 -9.12 -6.74 5.95
CA SER A 222 -9.16 -5.30 5.67
C SER A 222 -7.87 -4.84 5.00
N VAL A 223 -7.97 -3.80 4.16
CA VAL A 223 -6.85 -3.27 3.36
C VAL A 223 -6.74 -1.76 3.57
N LEU A 224 -5.58 -1.29 4.01
CA LEU A 224 -5.27 0.14 4.07
C LEU A 224 -4.78 0.60 2.70
N LEU A 225 -5.46 1.56 2.08
CA LEU A 225 -5.00 2.26 0.87
C LEU A 225 -4.51 3.64 1.27
N PHE A 226 -3.28 4.00 0.91
CA PHE A 226 -2.71 5.30 1.29
C PHE A 226 -1.70 5.84 0.28
N ALA A 227 -1.52 7.16 0.31
CA ALA A 227 -0.54 7.86 -0.48
C ALA A 227 0.84 7.78 0.19
N GLU A 228 1.90 7.49 -0.55
CA GLU A 228 3.26 7.37 0.00
C GLU A 228 3.88 8.71 0.41
N SER A 229 3.19 9.82 0.15
CA SER A 229 3.50 11.14 0.73
C SER A 229 3.01 11.30 2.17
N LEU A 230 2.13 10.42 2.65
CA LEU A 230 1.68 10.39 4.03
C LEU A 230 2.81 9.92 4.94
N VAL A 231 3.11 10.68 6.00
CA VAL A 231 4.08 10.26 7.01
C VAL A 231 3.50 9.09 7.79
N HIS A 232 4.17 7.93 7.72
CA HIS A 232 3.66 6.68 8.26
C HIS A 232 4.77 5.81 8.88
N SER A 233 4.38 4.81 9.67
CA SER A 233 5.27 3.90 10.36
C SER A 233 4.56 2.61 10.77
N SER A 234 5.29 1.50 10.87
CA SER A 234 4.84 0.39 11.72
C SER A 234 4.90 0.79 13.19
N THR A 235 4.00 0.28 14.01
CA THR A 235 4.10 0.40 15.47
C THR A 235 4.62 -0.89 16.10
N ALA A 236 5.11 -0.78 17.34
CA ALA A 236 5.56 -1.92 18.13
C ALA A 236 4.41 -2.92 18.38
N VAL A 237 4.71 -4.21 18.28
CA VAL A 237 3.79 -5.28 18.72
C VAL A 237 4.03 -5.50 20.21
N ARG A 238 3.04 -5.18 21.04
CA ARG A 238 3.05 -5.32 22.50
C ARG A 238 2.19 -6.48 23.01
N SER A 239 1.29 -7.00 22.19
CA SER A 239 0.54 -8.21 22.49
C SER A 239 1.39 -9.48 22.31
N ASP A 240 0.85 -10.63 22.70
CA ASP A 240 1.45 -11.94 22.48
C ASP A 240 1.11 -12.53 21.09
N ARG A 241 0.48 -11.74 20.21
CA ARG A 241 0.09 -12.16 18.86
C ARG A 241 1.18 -11.86 17.85
N GLU A 242 1.26 -12.69 16.80
CA GLU A 242 2.03 -12.37 15.62
C GLU A 242 1.16 -11.53 14.66
N ARG A 243 1.77 -10.51 14.07
CA ARG A 243 1.19 -9.67 13.03
C ARG A 243 1.74 -10.10 11.68
N ALA A 244 0.86 -10.31 10.71
CA ALA A 244 1.23 -10.53 9.32
C ALA A 244 0.50 -9.53 8.42
N VAL A 245 1.25 -8.83 7.58
CA VAL A 245 0.72 -7.88 6.60
C VAL A 245 1.38 -8.08 5.24
N MET A 246 0.60 -7.93 4.17
CA MET A 246 1.08 -7.90 2.78
C MET A 246 0.98 -6.48 2.26
N ILE A 247 2.02 -6.00 1.60
CA ILE A 247 2.17 -4.63 1.10
C ILE A 247 2.41 -4.71 -0.41
N CYS A 248 1.64 -3.96 -1.18
CA CYS A 248 1.91 -3.74 -2.59
C CYS A 248 1.98 -2.24 -2.86
N GLY A 249 3.08 -1.81 -3.48
CA GLY A 249 3.26 -0.45 -3.93
C GLY A 249 3.00 -0.33 -5.41
N TYR A 250 2.48 0.82 -5.84
CA TYR A 250 2.09 1.05 -7.22
C TYR A 250 2.46 2.45 -7.69
N THR A 251 2.99 2.52 -8.89
CA THR A 251 3.47 3.74 -9.55
C THR A 251 2.94 3.83 -10.98
N PRO A 252 2.97 5.00 -11.65
CA PRO A 252 2.67 5.11 -13.07
C PRO A 252 3.51 4.13 -13.93
N PRO A 253 2.99 3.61 -15.06
CA PRO A 253 3.62 2.54 -15.83
C PRO A 253 5.04 2.85 -16.33
N MET A 254 5.37 4.14 -16.53
CA MET A 254 6.69 4.57 -16.99
C MET A 254 7.75 4.65 -15.89
N MET A 255 7.35 4.47 -14.61
CA MET A 255 8.29 4.39 -13.50
C MET A 255 8.90 2.99 -13.43
N ARG A 256 10.14 2.95 -12.97
CA ARG A 256 10.88 1.72 -12.72
C ARG A 256 10.72 1.33 -11.26
N GLU A 257 10.60 0.03 -11.03
CA GLU A 257 10.60 -0.60 -9.71
C GLU A 257 11.80 -0.21 -8.87
N TRP A 258 11.61 -0.31 -7.56
CA TRP A 258 12.73 -0.34 -6.63
C TRP A 258 13.66 -1.53 -6.93
N PRO A 259 14.99 -1.34 -6.80
CA PRO A 259 15.94 -2.42 -7.02
C PRO A 259 15.62 -3.67 -6.19
N GLY A 260 15.55 -4.82 -6.84
CA GLY A 260 15.20 -6.10 -6.25
C GLY A 260 13.71 -6.45 -6.37
N ASN A 261 12.85 -5.55 -6.87
CA ASN A 261 11.44 -5.84 -7.13
C ASN A 261 11.13 -6.11 -8.61
N GLU A 262 12.13 -6.04 -9.51
CA GLU A 262 11.95 -6.28 -10.94
C GLU A 262 11.48 -7.72 -11.22
N PRO A 263 10.28 -7.93 -11.78
CA PRO A 263 9.85 -9.26 -12.17
C PRO A 263 10.71 -9.81 -13.30
N SER A 264 10.96 -11.11 -13.32
CA SER A 264 11.71 -11.79 -14.38
C SER A 264 10.96 -11.65 -15.72
N PRO A 265 11.66 -11.36 -16.83
CA PRO A 265 11.03 -11.23 -18.15
C PRO A 265 10.22 -12.48 -18.54
N GLU A 266 10.69 -13.67 -18.17
CA GLU A 266 10.00 -14.93 -18.40
C GLU A 266 8.69 -15.01 -17.64
N PHE A 267 8.66 -14.58 -16.38
CA PHE A 267 7.44 -14.51 -15.59
C PHE A 267 6.44 -13.53 -16.21
N VAL A 268 6.85 -12.31 -16.55
CA VAL A 268 5.96 -11.32 -17.18
C VAL A 268 5.39 -11.86 -18.49
N ALA A 269 6.20 -12.52 -19.32
CA ALA A 269 5.75 -13.12 -20.57
C ALA A 269 4.71 -14.25 -20.34
N SER A 270 4.82 -14.98 -19.24
CA SER A 270 3.90 -16.06 -18.87
C SER A 270 2.53 -15.57 -18.38
N LEU A 271 2.42 -14.32 -17.94
CA LEU A 271 1.18 -13.75 -17.43
C LEU A 271 0.12 -13.59 -18.52
N PRO A 272 -1.18 -13.67 -18.17
CA PRO A 272 -2.27 -13.25 -19.04
C PRO A 272 -2.08 -11.82 -19.55
N ASP A 273 -2.51 -11.54 -20.79
CA ASP A 273 -2.29 -10.24 -21.46
C ASP A 273 -2.73 -9.03 -20.63
N HIS A 274 -3.83 -9.16 -19.86
CA HIS A 274 -4.36 -8.07 -19.05
C HIS A 274 -3.52 -7.76 -17.79
N LEU A 275 -2.67 -8.70 -17.33
CA LEU A 275 -1.80 -8.50 -16.17
C LEU A 275 -0.40 -8.00 -16.56
N ARG A 276 0.03 -8.25 -17.80
CA ARG A 276 1.36 -7.84 -18.26
C ARG A 276 1.66 -6.35 -18.07
N PRO A 277 0.73 -5.40 -18.33
CA PRO A 277 1.01 -3.98 -18.08
C PRO A 277 1.22 -3.65 -16.60
N LEU A 278 0.53 -4.37 -15.70
CA LEU A 278 0.65 -4.15 -14.26
C LEU A 278 2.03 -4.58 -13.75
N LEU A 279 2.59 -5.68 -14.25
CA LEU A 279 3.88 -6.22 -13.77
C LEU A 279 5.07 -5.80 -14.62
N GLY A 280 4.87 -5.58 -15.92
CA GLY A 280 5.91 -5.20 -16.88
C GLY A 280 6.01 -3.69 -17.14
N GLY A 281 5.10 -2.89 -16.57
CA GLY A 281 5.04 -1.45 -16.81
C GLY A 281 4.67 -1.08 -18.25
N GLY A 282 5.05 0.13 -18.67
CA GLY A 282 4.86 0.61 -20.02
C GLY A 282 5.50 1.96 -20.28
N ASP A 283 5.73 2.29 -21.56
CA ASP A 283 6.54 3.48 -21.93
C ASP A 283 5.86 4.83 -21.69
N SER A 284 4.56 4.83 -21.36
CA SER A 284 3.79 6.05 -21.17
C SER A 284 2.72 5.87 -20.12
N TRP A 285 2.31 6.99 -19.53
CA TRP A 285 1.16 7.04 -18.64
C TRP A 285 0.00 7.72 -19.37
N PRO A 286 -1.07 6.96 -19.69
CA PRO A 286 -2.30 7.54 -20.19
C PRO A 286 -2.99 8.21 -19.02
N TRP A 287 -2.57 9.44 -18.74
CA TRP A 287 -3.26 10.35 -17.85
C TRP A 287 -4.43 10.97 -18.62
N ASP A 288 -5.64 10.79 -18.10
CA ASP A 288 -6.84 11.41 -18.68
C ASP A 288 -6.73 12.93 -18.44
N ARG A 289 -6.68 13.70 -19.54
CA ARG A 289 -6.48 15.15 -19.53
C ARG A 289 -7.75 15.96 -19.30
#